data_AF-A0A538CN01-F1
#
_entry.id   AF-A0A538CN01-F1
#
_cell.length_a   1.000
_cell.length_b   1.000
_cell.length_c   1.000
_cell.angle_alpha   90.00
_cell.angle_beta   90.00
_cell.angle_gamma   90.00
#
_symmetry.space_group_name_H-M   'P 1'
#
loop_
_entity.id
_entity.type
_entity.pdbx_description
1 polymer ?
#
loop_
_entity_poly.entity_id
_entity_poly.type
_entity_poly.pdbx_seq_one_letter_code
_entity_poly.pdbx_strand_id
1 'polypeptide(L)' 'MLATINPATWHRLWHLGAIAPGYQADLLLLPDLERFDPDVTLKSGRPVEEIPEPDVPEWVKHSVRNRPVSAD' A
#
# COMPACT_ATOMS: atom_id res chain seq x y z
N MET A 1 -3.23 14.30 -6.10
CA MET A 1 -2.03 13.60 -6.63
C MET A 1 -0.92 13.66 -5.58
N LEU A 2 -0.82 12.64 -4.71
CA LEU A 2 0.13 12.62 -3.57
C LEU A 2 0.69 11.23 -3.25
N ALA A 3 0.06 10.14 -3.73
CA ALA A 3 0.39 8.78 -3.27
C ALA A 3 1.51 8.07 -4.07
N THR A 4 1.84 8.53 -5.28
CA THR A 4 2.75 7.82 -6.18
C THR A 4 3.97 8.68 -6.59
N ILE A 5 3.81 9.60 -7.53
CA ILE A 5 4.95 10.32 -8.13
C ILE A 5 5.61 11.32 -7.18
N ASN A 6 4.86 11.94 -6.27
CA ASN A 6 5.41 12.89 -5.30
C ASN A 6 6.38 12.22 -4.31
N PRO A 7 6.00 11.14 -3.59
CA PRO A 7 6.95 10.44 -2.73
C PRO A 7 8.10 9.82 -3.54
N ALA A 8 7.84 9.26 -4.73
CA ALA A 8 8.91 8.74 -5.59
C ALA A 8 9.94 9.82 -5.95
N THR A 9 9.47 11.03 -6.29
CA THR A 9 10.32 12.19 -6.59
C THR A 9 11.11 12.64 -5.36
N TRP A 10 10.44 12.81 -4.22
CA TRP A 10 11.06 13.25 -2.98
C TRP A 10 12.17 12.29 -2.52
N HIS A 11 11.93 10.99 -2.63
CA HIS A 11 12.88 9.94 -2.26
C HIS A 11 13.84 9.53 -3.39
N ARG A 12 13.80 10.20 -4.55
CA ARG A 12 14.65 9.92 -5.72
C ARG A 12 14.52 8.49 -6.26
N LEU A 13 13.34 7.90 -6.11
CA LEU A 13 12.99 6.60 -6.67
C LEU A 13 12.49 6.79 -8.11
N TRP A 14 13.38 7.28 -8.98
CA TRP A 14 13.02 7.79 -10.30
C TRP A 14 12.34 6.79 -11.22
N HIS A 15 12.50 5.49 -10.94
CA HIS A 15 11.91 4.41 -11.72
C HIS A 15 10.52 3.96 -11.22
N LEU A 16 9.96 4.65 -10.22
CA LEU A 16 8.68 4.32 -9.55
C LEU A 16 7.69 5.47 -9.62
N GLY A 17 6.43 5.16 -9.30
CA GLY A 17 5.39 6.17 -9.04
C GLY A 17 4.71 6.75 -10.28
N ALA A 18 5.09 6.30 -11.49
CA ALA A 18 4.45 6.67 -12.75
C ALA A 18 4.44 5.50 -13.73
N ILE A 19 3.55 5.58 -14.73
CA ILE A 19 3.46 4.62 -15.83
C ILE A 19 4.20 5.20 -17.03
N ALA A 20 5.40 4.71 -17.31
CA ALA A 20 6.18 5.08 -18.49
C ALA A 20 7.19 3.96 -18.86
N PRO A 21 7.68 3.92 -20.10
CA PRO A 21 8.73 2.98 -20.50
C PRO A 21 9.97 3.10 -19.60
N GLY A 22 10.50 1.95 -19.16
CA GLY A 22 11.65 1.88 -18.26
C GLY A 22 11.32 2.04 -16.77
N TYR A 23 10.07 2.34 -16.40
CA TYR A 23 9.61 2.29 -15.02
C TYR A 23 9.15 0.90 -14.60
N GLN A 24 9.24 0.64 -13.30
CA GLN A 24 8.79 -0.62 -12.74
C GLN A 24 7.27 -0.72 -12.87
N ALA A 25 6.79 -1.89 -13.31
CA ALA A 25 5.37 -2.20 -13.43
C ALA A 25 4.75 -2.52 -12.05
N ASP A 26 4.77 -1.53 -11.16
CA ASP A 26 3.99 -1.51 -9.92
C ASP A 26 2.67 -0.80 -10.22
N LEU A 27 1.61 -1.57 -10.46
CA LEU A 27 0.35 -1.08 -11.03
C LEU A 27 -0.84 -1.53 -10.20
N LEU A 28 -1.85 -0.66 -10.16
CA LEU A 28 -3.16 -0.91 -9.57
C LEU A 28 -4.22 -0.70 -10.65
N LEU A 29 -5.03 -1.71 -10.92
CA LEU A 29 -6.21 -1.57 -11.77
C LEU A 29 -7.44 -1.36 -10.88
N LEU A 30 -8.01 -0.16 -10.96
CA LEU A 30 -9.21 0.21 -10.21
C LEU A 30 -10.41 0.22 -11.17
N PRO A 31 -11.54 -0.42 -10.82
CA PRO A 31 -12.77 -0.36 -11.60
C PRO A 31 -13.42 1.03 -11.53
N ASP A 32 -13.23 1.73 -10.42
CA ASP A 32 -13.71 3.09 -10.18
C ASP A 32 -12.75 3.87 -9.25
N LEU A 33 -12.92 5.19 -9.19
CA LEU A 33 -12.07 6.07 -8.38
C LEU A 33 -12.71 6.47 -7.04
N GLU A 34 -13.90 5.96 -6.72
CA GLU A 34 -14.62 6.29 -5.48
C GLU A 34 -14.33 5.30 -4.37
N ARG A 35 -14.44 4.01 -4.66
CA ARG A 35 -14.24 2.91 -3.71
C ARG A 35 -12.77 2.59 -3.49
N PHE A 36 -11.95 2.79 -4.52
CA PHE A 36 -10.52 2.54 -4.48
C PHE A 36 -10.18 1.08 -4.12
N ASP A 37 -11.04 0.14 -4.54
CA ASP A 37 -10.87 -1.30 -4.35
C ASP A 37 -10.34 -1.94 -5.65
N PRO A 38 -9.10 -2.48 -5.67
CA PRO A 38 -8.46 -2.92 -6.90
C PRO A 38 -8.86 -4.32 -7.37
N ASP A 39 -9.14 -4.46 -8.66
CA ASP A 39 -9.35 -5.76 -9.30
C ASP A 39 -8.04 -6.52 -9.48
N VAL A 40 -6.95 -5.80 -9.81
CA VAL A 40 -5.63 -6.37 -10.07
C VAL A 40 -4.55 -5.48 -9.48
N THR A 41 -3.61 -6.11 -8.76
CA THR A 41 -2.38 -5.48 -8.30
C THR A 41 -1.17 -6.20 -8.90
N LEU A 42 -0.27 -5.43 -9.51
CA LEU A 42 1.01 -5.93 -10.01
C LEU A 42 2.16 -5.35 -9.20
N LYS A 43 3.12 -6.21 -8.84
CA LYS A 43 4.42 -5.83 -8.30
C LYS A 43 5.51 -6.28 -9.27
N SER A 44 6.29 -5.33 -9.77
CA SER A 44 7.36 -5.59 -10.74
C SER A 44 6.88 -6.42 -11.95
N GLY A 45 5.65 -6.14 -12.41
CA GLY A 45 5.02 -6.82 -13.54
C GLY A 45 4.41 -8.18 -13.24
N ARG A 46 4.34 -8.60 -11.96
CA ARG A 46 3.76 -9.88 -11.55
C ARG A 46 2.51 -9.67 -10.70
N PRO A 47 1.45 -10.48 -10.86
CA PRO A 47 0.33 -10.47 -9.93
C PRO A 47 0.79 -10.69 -8.49
N VAL A 48 0.22 -9.94 -7.57
CA VAL A 48 0.41 -10.15 -6.14
C VAL A 48 -0.60 -11.20 -5.68
N GLU A 49 -0.14 -12.22 -4.98
CA GLU A 49 -1.00 -13.21 -4.31
C GLU A 49 -1.48 -12.70 -2.95
N GLU A 50 -2.40 -13.42 -2.33
CA GLU A 50 -2.85 -13.11 -0.99
C GLU A 50 -1.67 -13.08 -0.01
N ILE A 51 -1.52 -11.97 0.72
CA ILE A 51 -0.43 -11.79 1.68
C ILE A 51 -0.87 -12.47 2.98
N PRO A 52 -0.13 -13.48 3.47
CA PRO A 52 -0.49 -14.15 4.71
C PRO A 52 -0.36 -13.18 5.88
N GLU A 53 -1.28 -13.30 6.85
CA GLU A 53 -1.19 -12.55 8.09
C GLU A 53 0.11 -12.93 8.83
N PRO A 54 0.97 -11.95 9.17
CA PRO A 54 2.21 -12.24 9.86
C PRO A 54 1.94 -12.63 11.32
N ASP A 55 2.71 -13.58 11.84
CA ASP A 55 2.69 -13.88 13.28
C ASP A 55 3.21 -12.65 14.06
N VAL A 56 2.34 -12.10 14.91
CA VAL A 56 2.61 -10.88 15.67
C VAL A 56 3.31 -11.28 16.98
N PRO A 57 4.57 -10.88 17.22
CA PRO A 57 5.29 -11.27 18.44
C PRO A 57 4.60 -10.80 19.73
N GLU A 58 4.61 -11.62 20.77
CA GLU A 58 3.97 -11.27 22.06
C GLU A 58 4.50 -9.95 22.67
N TRP A 59 5.77 -9.64 22.47
CA TRP A 59 6.38 -8.42 23.02
C TRP A 59 5.85 -7.11 22.40
N VAL A 60 5.26 -7.15 21.19
CA VAL A 60 4.60 -5.96 20.60
C VAL A 60 3.15 -5.80 21.06
N LYS A 61 2.54 -6.87 21.59
CA LYS A 61 1.16 -6.85 22.07
C LYS A 61 1.06 -6.10 23.41
N HIS A 62 -0.14 -5.70 23.77
CA HIS A 62 -0.43 -5.04 25.07
C HIS A 62 0.34 -3.74 25.35
N SER A 63 0.78 -3.03 24.29
CA SER A 63 1.49 -1.75 24.38
C SER A 63 0.54 -0.56 24.66
N VAL A 64 -0.73 -0.65 24.25
CA VAL A 64 -1.76 0.35 24.55
C VAL A 64 -2.48 -0.03 25.85
N ARG A 65 -2.46 0.88 26.84
CA ARG A 65 -3.09 0.71 28.16
C ARG A 65 -4.06 1.85 28.46
N ASN A 66 -5.11 1.97 27.66
CA ASN A 66 -6.17 2.95 27.90
C ASN A 66 -7.27 2.36 28.81
N ARG A 67 -8.03 3.24 29.45
CA ARG A 67 -9.28 2.86 30.10
C ARG A 67 -10.34 2.58 29.02
N PRO A 68 -11.36 1.74 29.28
CA PRO A 68 -12.47 1.56 28.36
C PRO A 68 -13.08 2.91 27.96
N VAL A 69 -13.30 3.11 26.67
CA VAL A 69 -13.97 4.29 26.13
C VAL A 69 -15.36 3.90 25.62
N SER A 70 -16.35 4.74 25.90
CA SER A 70 -17.67 4.68 25.25
C SER A 70 -17.66 5.54 23.99
N ALA A 71 -18.45 5.14 22.99
CA ALA A 71 -18.85 6.05 21.93
C ALA A 71 -19.97 6.94 22.48
N ASP A 72 -19.70 8.24 22.61
CA ASP A 72 -20.76 9.26 22.70
C ASP A 72 -21.26 9.59 21.29
#